data_AF-A0A7V5K5T2-F1
#
_entry.id   AF-A0A7V5K5T2-F1
#
_cell.length_a   1.000
_cell.length_b   1.000
_cell.length_c   1.000
_cell.angle_alpha   90.00
_cell.angle_beta   90.00
_cell.angle_gamma   90.00
#
_symmetry.space_group_name_H-M   'P 1'
#
loop_
_entity.id
_entity.type
_entity.pdbx_description
1 polymer ?
#
loop_
_entity_poly.entity_id
_entity_poly.type
_entity_poly.pdbx_seq_one_letter_code
_entity_poly.pdbx_strand_id
1 'polypeptide(L)'
;MNAEFQSEVAGKSRVSFASCFHCLSCGAGCPAVELMDWRPNQVIRMIQRGMKKEVLESRTIWICIGCFNCLDQCPNRVDIPSLMDTLRHMAIEEGVRVPEPG
;
A
#
# COMPACT_ATOMS: atom_id res chain seq x y z
N MET A 1 -5.14 7.56 -17.56
CA MET A 1 -4.78 6.63 -16.46
C MET A 1 -3.27 6.51 -16.47
N ASN A 2 -2.60 6.82 -15.36
CA ASN A 2 -1.14 6.71 -15.28
C ASN A 2 -0.78 5.25 -14.92
N ALA A 3 -0.73 4.39 -15.94
CA ALA A 3 -0.39 2.97 -15.81
C ALA A 3 1.09 2.73 -15.48
N GLU A 4 1.93 3.75 -15.62
CA GLU A 4 3.37 3.69 -15.36
C GLU A 4 3.64 3.43 -13.88
N PHE A 5 3.00 4.18 -12.97
CA PHE A 5 3.18 4.00 -11.53
C PHE A 5 2.72 2.61 -11.06
N GLN A 6 1.58 2.14 -11.55
CA GLN A 6 1.11 0.79 -11.22
C GLN A 6 2.11 -0.28 -11.67
N SER A 7 2.65 -0.15 -12.89
CA SER A 7 3.62 -1.10 -13.45
C SER A 7 4.96 -1.05 -12.71
N GLU A 8 5.40 0.15 -12.32
CA GLU A 8 6.60 0.38 -11.51
C GLU A 8 6.48 -0.34 -10.15
N VAL A 9 5.38 -0.09 -9.43
CA VAL A 9 5.14 -0.72 -8.11
C VAL A 9 5.03 -2.24 -8.24
N ALA A 10 4.31 -2.75 -9.25
CA ALA A 10 4.22 -4.19 -9.50
C ALA A 10 5.58 -4.81 -9.82
N GLY A 11 6.42 -4.12 -10.61
CA GLY A 11 7.76 -4.56 -10.97
C GLY A 11 8.72 -4.60 -9.78
N LYS A 12 8.77 -3.52 -8.98
CA LYS A 12 9.63 -3.41 -7.80
C LYS A 12 9.21 -4.39 -6.69
N SER A 13 7.91 -4.50 -6.41
CA SER A 13 7.39 -5.36 -5.32
C SER A 13 7.27 -6.84 -5.70
N ARG A 14 7.19 -7.15 -7.01
CA ARG A 14 6.78 -8.47 -7.53
C ARG A 14 5.41 -8.94 -7.07
N VAL A 15 4.55 -8.01 -6.63
CA VAL A 15 3.19 -8.31 -6.14
C VAL A 15 2.18 -8.10 -7.25
N SER A 16 1.31 -9.10 -7.43
CA SER A 16 0.11 -8.97 -8.28
C SER A 16 -1.05 -8.39 -7.47
N PHE A 17 -1.52 -7.20 -7.85
CA PHE A 17 -2.64 -6.52 -7.19
C PHE A 17 -3.67 -5.94 -8.15
N ALA A 18 -3.53 -6.20 -9.46
CA ALA A 18 -4.48 -5.73 -10.48
C ALA A 18 -5.89 -6.33 -10.30
N SER A 19 -5.97 -7.54 -9.74
CA SER A 19 -7.22 -8.23 -9.44
C SER A 19 -7.93 -7.73 -8.18
N CYS A 20 -7.31 -6.83 -7.40
CA CYS A 20 -7.92 -6.30 -6.19
C CYS A 20 -9.25 -5.60 -6.52
N PHE A 21 -10.34 -6.10 -5.93
CA PHE A 21 -11.70 -5.57 -6.06
C PHE A 21 -12.16 -4.80 -4.80
N HIS A 22 -11.23 -4.46 -3.92
CA HIS A 22 -11.45 -3.62 -2.73
C HIS A 22 -12.51 -4.14 -1.75
N CYS A 23 -12.51 -5.45 -1.45
CA CYS A 23 -13.45 -6.10 -0.52
C CYS A 23 -13.34 -5.68 0.96
N LEU A 24 -12.38 -4.83 1.32
CA LEU A 24 -12.11 -4.34 2.68
C LEU A 24 -11.56 -5.36 3.69
N SER A 25 -11.41 -6.65 3.34
CA SER A 25 -10.88 -7.68 4.25
C SER A 25 -9.54 -7.30 4.90
N CYS A 26 -8.63 -6.72 4.13
CA CYS A 26 -7.34 -6.25 4.62
C CYS A 26 -7.45 -5.10 5.63
N GLY A 27 -8.49 -4.26 5.52
CA GLY A 27 -8.74 -3.17 6.46
C GLY A 27 -9.38 -3.67 7.76
N ALA A 28 -10.30 -4.64 7.67
CA ALA A 28 -10.93 -5.25 8.84
C ALA A 28 -9.94 -6.05 9.70
N GLY A 29 -8.97 -6.71 9.08
CA GLY A 29 -7.95 -7.47 9.80
C GLY A 29 -6.75 -6.65 10.29
N CYS A 30 -6.59 -5.39 9.89
CA CYS A 30 -5.38 -4.64 10.22
C CYS A 30 -5.42 -4.12 11.68
N PRO A 31 -4.47 -4.51 12.55
CA PRO A 31 -4.47 -4.10 13.96
C PRO A 31 -4.14 -2.61 14.15
N ALA A 32 -3.50 -1.98 13.16
CA ALA A 32 -3.08 -0.58 13.20
C ALA A 32 -3.95 0.34 12.33
N VAL A 33 -5.12 -0.14 11.86
CA VAL A 33 -5.92 0.58 10.85
C VAL A 33 -6.42 1.94 11.32
N GLU A 34 -6.64 2.13 12.61
CA GLU A 34 -7.11 3.39 13.19
C GLU A 34 -6.02 4.47 13.25
N LEU A 35 -4.74 4.08 13.13
CA LEU A 35 -3.62 5.02 13.06
C LEU A 35 -3.35 5.47 11.61
N MET A 36 -3.80 4.68 10.63
CA MET A 36 -3.58 4.90 9.20
C MET A 36 -4.40 6.08 8.66
N ASP A 37 -3.85 6.84 7.72
CA ASP A 37 -4.62 7.84 6.95
C ASP A 37 -5.45 7.21 5.83
N TRP A 38 -4.97 6.08 5.28
CA TRP A 38 -5.68 5.28 4.29
C TRP A 38 -5.72 3.81 4.67
N ARG A 39 -6.86 3.14 4.56
CA ARG A 39 -6.94 1.69 4.71
C ARG A 39 -6.10 1.00 3.62
N PRO A 40 -5.58 -0.22 3.85
CA PRO A 40 -4.68 -0.86 2.89
C PRO A 40 -5.28 -1.05 1.48
N ASN A 41 -6.59 -1.32 1.37
CA ASN A 41 -7.25 -1.43 0.07
C ASN A 41 -7.36 -0.08 -0.67
N GLN A 42 -7.38 1.04 0.05
CA GLN A 42 -7.40 2.38 -0.53
C GLN A 42 -6.02 2.72 -1.10
N VAL A 43 -4.93 2.33 -0.42
CA VAL A 43 -3.57 2.44 -0.98
C VAL A 43 -3.46 1.69 -2.31
N ILE A 44 -3.95 0.45 -2.39
CA ILE A 44 -4.01 -0.29 -3.66
C ILE A 44 -4.81 0.47 -4.73
N ARG A 45 -5.97 1.02 -4.36
CA ARG A 45 -6.81 1.80 -5.29
C ARG A 45 -6.08 3.03 -5.82
N MET A 46 -5.33 3.71 -4.97
CA MET A 46 -4.56 4.90 -5.32
C MET A 46 -3.41 4.54 -6.27
N ILE A 47 -2.72 3.42 -6.05
CA ILE A 47 -1.70 2.89 -7.00
C ILE A 47 -2.33 2.62 -8.36
N GLN A 48 -3.45 1.90 -8.41
CA GLN A 48 -4.18 1.61 -9.66
C GLN A 48 -4.66 2.88 -10.38
N ARG A 49 -4.85 3.99 -9.64
CA ARG A 49 -5.23 5.30 -10.19
C ARG A 49 -4.05 6.17 -10.57
N GLY A 50 -2.82 5.75 -10.27
CA GLY A 50 -1.61 6.51 -10.55
C GLY A 50 -1.37 7.70 -9.60
N MET A 51 -1.96 7.66 -8.40
CA MET A 51 -1.83 8.70 -7.37
C MET A 51 -0.51 8.56 -6.60
N LYS A 52 0.62 8.68 -7.32
CA LYS A 52 1.96 8.39 -6.80
C LYS A 52 2.30 9.27 -5.60
N LYS A 53 2.12 10.59 -5.73
CA LYS A 53 2.43 11.56 -4.69
C LYS A 53 1.68 11.23 -3.40
N GLU A 54 0.38 11.03 -3.49
CA GLU A 54 -0.49 10.77 -2.33
C GLU A 54 -0.18 9.43 -1.66
N VAL A 55 0.26 8.42 -2.43
CA VAL A 55 0.69 7.13 -1.87
C VAL A 55 2.03 7.26 -1.15
N LEU A 56 3.02 7.93 -1.73
CA LEU A 56 4.35 8.04 -1.14
C LEU A 56 4.39 8.99 0.06
N GLU A 57 3.51 10.00 0.11
CA GLU A 57 3.34 10.92 1.25
C GLU A 57 2.44 10.35 2.37
N SER A 58 1.82 9.18 2.16
CA SER A 58 0.86 8.60 3.11
C SER A 58 1.52 8.11 4.40
N ARG A 59 0.85 8.29 5.54
CA ARG A 59 1.25 7.70 6.83
C ARG A 59 1.07 6.17 6.84
N THR A 60 0.12 5.64 6.09
CA THR A 60 -0.18 4.20 6.03
C THR A 60 1.03 3.34 5.69
N ILE A 61 1.87 3.76 4.73
CA ILE A 61 3.03 2.97 4.33
C ILE A 61 4.04 2.85 5.48
N TRP A 62 4.09 3.83 6.40
CA TRP A 62 4.96 3.85 7.58
C TRP A 62 4.35 3.18 8.81
N ILE A 63 3.02 3.21 8.94
CA ILE A 63 2.29 2.57 10.03
C ILE A 63 2.16 1.06 9.83
N CYS A 64 2.24 0.58 8.58
CA CYS A 64 2.18 -0.84 8.31
C CYS A 64 3.36 -1.60 8.97
N ILE A 65 3.04 -2.38 10.00
CA ILE A 65 3.99 -3.21 10.77
C ILE A 65 4.35 -4.53 10.09
N GLY A 66 3.87 -4.80 8.88
CA GLY A 66 4.18 -6.04 8.16
C GLY A 66 3.70 -7.32 8.87
N CYS A 67 2.55 -7.29 9.55
CA CYS A 67 2.03 -8.46 10.29
C CYS A 67 1.41 -9.58 9.43
N PHE A 68 1.36 -9.41 8.11
CA PHE A 68 0.81 -10.37 7.13
C PHE A 68 -0.67 -10.76 7.25
N ASN A 69 -1.43 -10.32 8.25
CA ASN A 69 -2.85 -10.68 8.37
C ASN A 69 -3.68 -10.28 7.13
N CYS A 70 -3.36 -9.15 6.50
CA CYS A 70 -4.03 -8.73 5.27
C CYS A 70 -3.78 -9.67 4.08
N LEU A 71 -2.65 -10.39 4.03
CA LEU A 71 -2.38 -11.41 3.02
C LEU A 71 -3.22 -12.67 3.28
N ASP A 72 -3.32 -13.10 4.55
CA ASP A 72 -4.09 -14.28 4.94
C ASP A 72 -5.59 -14.11 4.69
N GLN A 73 -6.12 -12.91 4.94
CA GLN A 73 -7.53 -12.58 4.73
C GLN A 73 -7.87 -12.24 3.27
N CYS A 74 -6.88 -12.10 2.38
CA CYS A 74 -7.11 -11.66 1.01
C CYS A 74 -7.57 -12.82 0.12
N PRO A 75 -8.78 -12.77 -0.48
CA PRO A 75 -9.24 -13.81 -1.41
C PRO A 75 -8.37 -13.90 -2.68
N ASN A 76 -7.69 -12.81 -3.03
CA ASN A 76 -6.78 -12.74 -4.17
C ASN A 76 -5.29 -12.87 -3.80
N ARG A 77 -4.97 -13.16 -2.52
CA ARG A 77 -3.59 -13.30 -2.03
C ARG A 77 -2.68 -12.11 -2.38
N VAL A 78 -3.20 -10.89 -2.29
CA VAL A 78 -2.40 -9.68 -2.50
C VAL A 78 -1.46 -9.49 -1.32
N ASP A 79 -0.15 -9.56 -1.58
CA ASP A 79 0.90 -9.33 -0.59
C ASP A 79 1.09 -7.83 -0.30
N ILE A 80 0.13 -7.29 0.44
CA ILE A 80 0.11 -5.90 0.88
C ILE A 80 1.33 -5.53 1.74
N PRO A 81 1.84 -6.37 2.66
CA PRO A 81 3.05 -6.06 3.42
C PRO A 81 4.25 -5.75 2.52
N SER A 82 4.52 -6.60 1.52
CA SER A 82 5.60 -6.38 0.55
C SER A 82 5.38 -5.14 -0.31
N LEU A 83 4.12 -4.82 -0.65
CA LEU A 83 3.77 -3.56 -1.29
C LEU A 83 4.10 -2.35 -0.41
N MET A 84 3.71 -2.35 0.87
CA MET A 84 4.00 -1.24 1.78
C MET A 84 5.50 -1.03 1.96
N ASP A 85 6.28 -2.12 2.03
CA ASP A 85 7.74 -2.04 2.11
C ASP A 85 8.37 -1.45 0.86
N THR A 86 7.89 -1.88 -0.32
CA THR A 86 8.31 -1.30 -1.60
C THR A 86 8.01 0.20 -1.67
N LEU A 87 6.83 0.62 -1.22
CA LEU A 87 6.44 2.03 -1.22
C LEU A 87 7.28 2.87 -0.26
N ARG A 88 7.67 2.34 0.90
CA ARG A 88 8.61 3.01 1.81
C ARG A 88 9.96 3.22 1.15
N HIS A 89 10.51 2.20 0.49
CA HIS A 89 11.77 2.34 -0.25
C HIS A 89 11.66 3.39 -1.35
N MET A 90 10.59 3.38 -2.13
CA MET A 90 10.35 4.40 -3.17
C MET A 90 10.24 5.81 -2.59
N ALA A 91 9.55 5.98 -1.46
CA ALA A 91 9.44 7.28 -0.79
C ALA A 91 10.81 7.80 -0.32
N ILE A 92 11.68 6.92 0.21
CA ILE A 92 13.06 7.26 0.59
C ILE A 92 13.90 7.62 -0.65
N GLU A 93 13.84 6.83 -1.71
CA GLU A 93 14.56 7.07 -2.98
C GLU A 93 14.20 8.43 -3.60
N GLU A 94 12.94 8.85 -3.47
CA GLU A 94 12.43 10.12 -4.01
C GLU A 94 12.59 11.31 -3.04
N GLY A 95 13.16 11.09 -1.86
CA GLY A 95 13.35 12.14 -0.86
C GLY A 95 12.04 12.69 -0.29
N VAL A 96 10.98 11.89 -0.31
CA VAL A 96 9.68 12.27 0.28
C VAL A 96 9.83 12.38 1.79
N ARG A 97 9.32 13.47 2.37
CA ARG A 97 9.36 13.69 3.81
C ARG A 97 8.55 12.59 4.51
N VAL A 98 9.19 11.87 5.42
CA VAL A 98 8.50 10.92 6.31
C VAL A 98 7.51 11.70 7.18
N PRO A 99 6.22 11.40 7.14
CA PRO A 99 5.24 12.05 8.00
C PRO A 99 5.47 11.63 9.47
N GLU A 100 5.54 12.62 10.37
CA GLU A 100 5.66 12.38 11.81
C GLU A 100 4.44 11.60 12.33
N PRO A 101 4.62 10.61 13.24
CA PRO A 101 3.52 10.06 14.01
C PRO A 101 2.99 11.19 14.91
N GLY A 102 1.82 11.73 14.57
CA GLY A 102 1.12 12.72 15.39
C GLY A 102 0.54 12.12 16.67
#